data_AF-A0A562MIG4-F1
#
_entry.id   AF-A0A562MIG4-F1
#
_cell.length_a   1.000
_cell.length_b   1.000
_cell.length_c   1.000
_cell.angle_alpha   90.00
_cell.angle_beta   90.00
_cell.angle_gamma   90.00
#
_symmetry.space_group_name_H-M   'P 1'
#
loop_
_entity.id
_entity.type
_entity.pdbx_description
1 polymer ?
#
loop_
_entity_poly.entity_id
_entity_poly.type
_entity_poly.pdbx_seq_one_letter_code
_entity_poly.pdbx_strand_id
1 'polypeptide(L)'
;MFKTVILWLHKWLGIITGVVVFILSLTGSIYTFQDELKLWAYPEKYFISDTTNHSKTPLPLSALLYSAQKSLEKNQKITRVDLYPSKNRTWVFRAIKTDEKAFGHWNYYRYYKRVFINPYTGQVQQVENSKTEFFQLVLQLHLNLLLGKQYGHPIVAWSTAIFVLILLSGIVLWWPKNGRARILSAVFG
;
A
#
# COMPACT_ATOMS: atom_id res chain seq x y z
N MET A 1 13.81 34.88 23.98
CA MET A 1 12.44 34.33 23.82
C MET A 1 12.27 33.54 22.52
N PHE A 2 12.56 34.09 21.33
CA PHE A 2 12.31 33.43 20.03
C PHE A 2 12.98 32.05 19.85
N LYS A 3 14.27 31.92 20.24
CA LYS A 3 15.00 30.64 20.16
C LYS A 3 14.38 29.54 21.04
N THR A 4 13.90 29.89 22.22
CA THR A 4 13.27 28.94 23.16
C THR A 4 11.96 28.40 22.59
N VAL A 5 11.16 29.25 21.94
CA VAL A 5 9.91 28.85 21.28
C VAL A 5 10.20 27.91 20.10
N ILE A 6 11.21 28.21 19.28
CA ILE A 6 11.61 27.35 18.16
C ILE A 6 12.05 25.97 18.65
N LEU A 7 12.90 25.90 19.68
CA LEU A 7 13.37 24.62 20.23
C LEU A 7 12.23 23.80 20.84
N TRP A 8 11.27 24.47 21.49
CA TRP A 8 10.08 23.83 22.03
C TRP A 8 9.18 23.27 20.93
N LEU A 9 8.88 24.07 19.89
CA LEU A 9 8.11 23.62 18.72
C LEU A 9 8.80 22.48 17.99
N HIS A 10 10.10 22.58 17.76
CA HIS A 10 10.90 21.53 17.11
C HIS A 10 10.81 20.21 17.88
N LYS A 11 10.97 20.24 19.21
CA LYS A 11 10.87 19.03 20.06
C LYS A 11 9.50 18.37 19.94
N TRP A 12 8.42 19.12 20.14
CA TRP A 12 7.07 18.54 20.20
C TRP A 12 6.53 18.16 18.83
N LEU A 13 6.65 19.05 17.83
CA LEU A 13 6.23 18.73 16.47
C LEU A 13 7.09 17.60 15.89
N GLY A 14 8.38 17.54 16.22
CA GLY A 14 9.27 16.48 15.77
C GLY A 14 8.88 15.12 16.33
N ILE A 15 8.53 15.04 17.61
CA ILE A 15 8.05 13.79 18.23
C ILE A 15 6.71 13.36 17.61
N ILE A 16 5.73 14.27 17.49
CA ILE A 16 4.40 13.94 16.97
C ILE A 16 4.48 13.47 15.52
N THR A 17 5.13 14.26 14.66
CA THR A 17 5.26 13.93 13.24
C THR A 17 6.20 12.75 13.00
N GLY A 18 7.25 12.61 13.82
CA GLY A 18 8.18 11.49 13.78
C GLY A 18 7.49 10.14 14.06
N VAL A 19 6.55 10.07 15.00
CA VAL A 19 5.76 8.84 15.25
C VAL A 19 4.95 8.47 14.01
N VAL A 20 4.29 9.45 13.38
CA VAL A 20 3.53 9.19 12.14
C VAL A 20 4.47 8.68 11.06
N VAL A 21 5.55 9.41 10.75
CA VAL A 21 6.52 9.04 9.71
C VAL A 21 7.19 7.71 9.99
N PHE A 22 7.41 7.34 11.26
CA PHE A 22 7.91 6.02 11.63
C PHE A 22 6.95 4.90 11.20
N ILE A 23 5.66 5.04 11.50
CA ILE A 23 4.62 4.10 11.05
C ILE A 23 4.60 4.03 9.51
N LEU A 24 4.67 5.18 8.83
CA LEU A 24 4.69 5.24 7.37
C LEU A 24 5.92 4.54 6.79
N SER A 25 7.10 4.74 7.39
CA SER A 25 8.34 4.13 6.93
C SER A 25 8.32 2.62 7.10
N LEU A 26 7.81 2.12 8.23
CA LEU A 26 7.68 0.68 8.48
C LEU A 26 6.69 0.03 7.52
N THR A 27 5.49 0.60 7.40
CA THR A 27 4.44 0.10 6.50
C THR A 27 4.84 0.18 5.04
N GLY A 28 5.49 1.28 4.63
CA GLY A 28 6.00 1.47 3.27
C GLY A 28 7.07 0.44 2.93
N SER A 29 8.03 0.21 3.83
CA SER A 29 9.08 -0.81 3.66
C SER A 29 8.48 -2.20 3.46
N ILE A 30 7.50 -2.60 4.28
CA ILE A 30 6.80 -3.88 4.12
C ILE A 30 6.08 -3.94 2.76
N TYR A 31 5.43 -2.85 2.37
CA TYR A 31 4.64 -2.80 1.14
C TYR A 31 5.47 -2.88 -0.14
N THR A 32 6.75 -2.45 -0.11
CA THR A 32 7.64 -2.57 -1.28
C THR A 32 7.84 -4.01 -1.74
N PHE A 33 7.75 -4.99 -0.83
CA PHE A 33 7.88 -6.42 -1.11
C PHE A 33 6.54 -7.15 -1.21
N GLN A 34 5.42 -6.44 -1.37
CA GLN A 34 4.11 -7.06 -1.32
C GLN A 34 3.91 -8.16 -2.38
N ASP A 35 4.52 -8.01 -3.55
CA ASP A 35 4.26 -8.90 -4.68
C ASP A 35 4.99 -10.22 -4.45
N GLU A 36 6.24 -10.16 -4.00
CA GLU A 36 7.05 -11.30 -3.59
C GLU A 36 6.41 -12.01 -2.40
N LEU A 37 6.03 -11.26 -1.37
CA LEU A 37 5.43 -11.82 -0.16
C LEU A 37 4.07 -12.46 -0.44
N LYS A 38 3.25 -11.89 -1.33
CA LYS A 38 1.96 -12.50 -1.72
C LYS A 38 2.13 -13.79 -2.49
N LEU A 39 3.13 -13.86 -3.36
CA LEU A 39 3.43 -15.08 -4.13
C LEU A 39 3.98 -16.19 -3.24
N TRP A 40 4.74 -15.83 -2.21
CA TRP A 40 5.24 -16.76 -1.22
C TRP A 40 4.17 -17.20 -0.22
N ALA A 41 3.33 -16.27 0.26
CA ALA A 41 2.33 -16.54 1.30
C ALA A 41 1.05 -17.19 0.77
N TYR A 42 0.68 -16.94 -0.49
CA TYR A 42 -0.56 -17.44 -1.10
C TYR A 42 -0.33 -18.04 -2.50
N PRO A 43 0.63 -18.96 -2.68
CA PRO A 43 0.96 -19.50 -4.00
C PRO A 43 -0.27 -20.10 -4.71
N GLU A 44 -1.19 -20.70 -3.97
CA GLU A 44 -2.43 -21.31 -4.47
C GLU A 44 -3.40 -20.32 -5.14
N LYS A 45 -3.30 -19.02 -4.83
CA LYS A 45 -4.11 -17.96 -5.45
C LYS A 45 -3.53 -17.47 -6.77
N TYR A 46 -2.20 -17.39 -6.80
CA TYR A 46 -1.47 -16.69 -7.86
C TYR A 46 -0.94 -17.64 -8.94
N PHE A 47 -0.75 -18.92 -8.61
CA PHE A 47 -0.22 -19.92 -9.53
C PHE A 47 -1.29 -20.93 -9.97
N ILE A 48 -1.14 -21.40 -11.21
CA ILE A 48 -2.02 -22.39 -11.81
C ILE A 48 -1.48 -23.79 -11.50
N SER A 49 -2.25 -24.60 -10.75
CA SER A 49 -1.86 -25.96 -10.38
C SER A 49 -1.85 -26.93 -11.57
N ASP A 50 -2.78 -26.78 -12.51
CA ASP A 50 -2.91 -27.66 -13.67
C ASP A 50 -2.12 -27.16 -14.87
N THR A 51 -0.90 -27.69 -15.02
CA THR A 51 -0.02 -27.29 -16.12
C THR A 51 -0.23 -28.01 -17.45
N THR A 52 -1.06 -29.04 -17.45
CA THR A 52 -1.26 -29.97 -18.57
C THR A 52 -1.98 -29.34 -19.78
N ASN A 53 -2.66 -28.20 -19.61
CA ASN A 53 -3.42 -27.52 -20.68
C ASN A 53 -2.79 -26.20 -21.18
N HIS A 54 -1.54 -25.85 -20.79
CA HIS A 54 -0.87 -24.59 -21.19
C HIS A 54 -0.54 -24.45 -22.69
N SER A 55 -0.84 -25.47 -23.51
CA SER A 55 -0.74 -25.39 -24.96
C SER A 55 -1.92 -24.65 -25.60
N LYS A 56 -3.00 -24.41 -24.86
CA LYS A 56 -4.16 -23.62 -25.33
C LYS A 56 -3.87 -22.13 -25.17
N THR A 57 -4.25 -21.33 -26.16
CA THR A 57 -4.32 -19.87 -26.03
C THR A 57 -5.29 -19.49 -24.89
N PRO A 58 -5.02 -18.43 -24.10
CA PRO A 58 -5.96 -17.94 -23.11
C PRO A 58 -7.36 -17.72 -23.70
N LEU A 59 -8.39 -17.97 -22.91
CA LEU A 59 -9.77 -17.67 -23.29
C LEU A 59 -9.94 -16.17 -23.56
N PRO A 60 -10.91 -15.77 -24.40
CA PRO A 60 -11.24 -14.38 -24.61
C PRO A 60 -11.53 -13.66 -23.28
N LEU A 61 -11.04 -12.44 -23.14
CA LEU A 61 -11.22 -11.65 -21.92
C LEU A 61 -12.69 -11.49 -21.54
N SER A 62 -13.59 -11.41 -22.52
CA SER A 62 -15.05 -11.34 -22.30
C SER A 62 -15.61 -12.58 -21.60
N ALA A 63 -15.14 -13.79 -21.97
CA ALA A 63 -15.55 -15.03 -21.33
C ALA A 63 -15.04 -15.10 -19.89
N LEU A 64 -13.77 -14.72 -19.66
CA LEU A 64 -13.17 -14.67 -18.33
C LEU A 64 -13.87 -13.63 -17.44
N LEU A 65 -14.17 -12.45 -17.98
CA LEU A 65 -14.90 -11.39 -17.27
C LEU A 65 -16.31 -11.85 -16.90
N TYR A 66 -17.01 -12.58 -17.78
CA TYR A 66 -18.31 -13.16 -17.47
C TYR A 66 -18.23 -14.15 -16.31
N SER A 67 -17.27 -15.09 -16.34
CA SER A 67 -17.02 -16.04 -15.25
C SER A 67 -16.67 -15.33 -13.94
N ALA A 68 -15.81 -14.30 -13.99
CA ALA A 68 -15.44 -13.49 -12.85
C ALA A 68 -16.66 -12.77 -12.25
N GLN A 69 -17.46 -12.13 -13.10
CA GLN A 69 -18.62 -11.35 -12.67
C GLN A 69 -19.72 -12.23 -12.07
N LYS A 70 -19.86 -13.49 -12.55
CA LYS A 70 -20.77 -14.49 -11.99
C LYS A 70 -20.38 -14.95 -10.59
N SER A 71 -19.10 -14.88 -10.23
CA SER A 71 -18.60 -15.22 -8.90
C SER A 71 -18.81 -14.12 -7.84
N LEU A 72 -19.31 -12.96 -8.25
CA LEU A 72 -19.57 -11.80 -7.39
C LEU A 72 -21.07 -11.58 -7.18
N GLU A 73 -21.42 -10.82 -6.15
CA GLU A 73 -22.80 -10.39 -5.92
C GLU A 73 -23.28 -9.44 -7.04
N LYS A 74 -24.59 -9.43 -7.34
CA LYS A 74 -25.18 -8.67 -8.47
C LYS A 74 -24.88 -7.15 -8.45
N ASN A 75 -24.61 -6.58 -7.29
CA ASN A 75 -24.31 -5.16 -7.09
C ASN A 75 -22.80 -4.82 -7.18
N GLN A 76 -21.92 -5.82 -7.23
CA GLN A 76 -20.47 -5.66 -7.30
C GLN A 76 -20.03 -5.72 -8.77
N LYS A 77 -19.41 -4.66 -9.28
CA LYS A 77 -18.96 -4.61 -10.68
C LYS A 77 -17.44 -4.65 -10.76
N ILE A 78 -16.92 -5.45 -11.68
CA ILE A 78 -15.50 -5.46 -12.00
C ILE A 78 -15.15 -4.17 -12.74
N THR A 79 -14.10 -3.49 -12.28
CA THR A 79 -13.64 -2.22 -12.84
C THR A 79 -12.21 -2.29 -13.37
N ARG A 80 -11.43 -3.29 -12.95
CA ARG A 80 -10.04 -3.47 -13.35
C ARG A 80 -9.70 -4.93 -13.53
N VAL A 81 -8.81 -5.22 -14.47
CA VAL A 81 -8.23 -6.54 -14.68
C VAL A 81 -6.71 -6.40 -14.68
N ASP A 82 -6.02 -7.23 -13.92
CA ASP A 82 -4.57 -7.37 -13.99
C ASP A 82 -4.23 -8.66 -14.74
N LEU A 83 -3.56 -8.48 -15.87
CA LEU A 83 -3.12 -9.55 -16.76
C LEU A 83 -1.64 -9.81 -16.50
N TYR A 84 -1.28 -11.07 -16.37
CA TYR A 84 0.12 -11.48 -16.18
C TYR A 84 0.59 -12.24 -17.42
N PRO A 85 1.74 -11.86 -18.01
CA PRO A 85 2.29 -12.53 -19.20
C PRO A 85 2.75 -13.97 -18.92
N SER A 86 3.14 -14.27 -17.67
CA SER A 86 3.64 -15.60 -17.31
C SER A 86 2.54 -16.64 -17.43
N LYS A 87 2.84 -17.75 -18.10
CA LYS A 87 1.84 -18.78 -18.38
C LYS A 87 1.31 -19.46 -17.13
N ASN A 88 2.08 -19.50 -16.04
CA ASN A 88 1.70 -20.15 -14.79
C ASN A 88 0.92 -19.24 -13.82
N ARG A 89 0.47 -18.06 -14.24
CA ARG A 89 -0.17 -17.07 -13.37
C ARG A 89 -1.67 -16.96 -13.61
N THR A 90 -2.42 -16.83 -12.53
CA THR A 90 -3.82 -16.40 -12.62
C THR A 90 -3.93 -14.95 -13.06
N TRP A 91 -5.03 -14.64 -13.73
CA TRP A 91 -5.44 -13.26 -13.97
C TRP A 91 -6.38 -12.81 -12.86
N VAL A 92 -6.26 -11.54 -12.49
CA VAL A 92 -6.94 -10.99 -11.32
C VAL A 92 -7.97 -9.95 -11.75
N PHE A 93 -9.23 -10.22 -11.48
CA PHE A 93 -10.33 -9.29 -11.75
C PHE A 93 -10.70 -8.59 -10.45
N ARG A 94 -10.71 -7.25 -10.47
CA ARG A 94 -10.95 -6.42 -9.29
C ARG A 94 -12.30 -5.74 -9.39
N ALA A 95 -13.10 -5.90 -8.35
CA ALA A 95 -14.32 -5.14 -8.13
C ALA A 95 -14.12 -4.24 -6.91
N ILE A 96 -14.13 -2.92 -7.12
CA ILE A 96 -13.87 -1.94 -6.07
C ILE A 96 -14.88 -0.81 -6.15
N LYS A 97 -15.48 -0.49 -5.02
CA LYS A 97 -16.30 0.72 -4.84
C LYS A 97 -15.95 1.35 -3.50
N THR A 98 -15.54 2.61 -3.58
CA THR A 98 -15.13 3.41 -2.42
C THR A 98 -16.13 4.52 -2.15
N ASP A 99 -16.18 4.95 -0.89
CA ASP A 99 -16.89 6.13 -0.44
C ASP A 99 -15.86 7.09 0.16
N GLU A 100 -15.46 8.10 -0.60
CA GLU A 100 -14.33 8.96 -0.23
C GLU A 100 -14.58 9.77 1.05
N LYS A 101 -15.85 10.01 1.38
CA LYS A 101 -16.25 10.80 2.55
C LYS A 101 -16.41 9.98 3.83
N ALA A 102 -16.37 8.66 3.70
CA ALA A 102 -16.58 7.78 4.83
C ALA A 102 -15.38 7.80 5.78
N PHE A 103 -15.67 7.88 7.08
CA PHE A 103 -14.65 7.81 8.12
C PHE A 103 -14.23 6.36 8.37
N GLY A 104 -12.91 6.14 8.36
CA GLY A 104 -12.29 4.85 8.63
C GLY A 104 -12.25 3.91 7.42
N HIS A 105 -11.23 3.05 7.39
CA HIS A 105 -11.01 2.04 6.35
C HIS A 105 -12.23 1.15 6.08
N TRP A 106 -12.93 0.77 7.15
CA TRP A 106 -14.08 -0.12 7.06
C TRP A 106 -15.28 0.51 6.37
N ASN A 107 -15.46 1.83 6.43
CA ASN A 107 -16.56 2.50 5.72
C ASN A 107 -16.11 3.05 4.36
N TYR A 108 -14.81 3.33 4.21
CA TYR A 108 -14.21 3.78 2.96
C TYR A 108 -14.43 2.77 1.82
N TYR A 109 -14.30 1.46 2.08
CA TYR A 109 -14.62 0.43 1.08
C TYR A 109 -16.05 -0.10 1.25
N ARG A 110 -16.93 0.23 0.31
CA ARG A 110 -18.26 -0.40 0.20
C ARG A 110 -18.12 -1.86 -0.19
N TYR A 111 -17.29 -2.13 -1.20
CA TYR A 111 -16.78 -3.47 -1.49
C TYR A 111 -15.39 -3.37 -2.11
N TYR A 112 -14.57 -4.37 -1.83
CA TYR A 112 -13.31 -4.59 -2.53
C TYR A 112 -13.03 -6.08 -2.64
N LYS A 113 -13.25 -6.63 -3.83
CA LYS A 113 -13.05 -8.05 -4.14
C LYS A 113 -11.98 -8.23 -5.21
N ARG A 114 -11.19 -9.29 -5.07
CA ARG A 114 -10.30 -9.82 -6.11
C ARG A 114 -10.74 -11.23 -6.46
N VAL A 115 -10.92 -11.48 -7.74
CA VAL A 115 -11.27 -12.80 -8.27
C VAL A 115 -10.07 -13.30 -9.06
N PHE A 116 -9.52 -14.43 -8.63
CA PHE A 116 -8.38 -15.10 -9.24
C PHE A 116 -8.90 -16.17 -10.19
N ILE A 117 -8.56 -16.06 -11.48
CA ILE A 117 -9.05 -16.97 -12.52
C ILE A 117 -7.88 -17.57 -13.29
N ASN A 118 -8.01 -18.86 -13.59
CA ASN A 118 -7.16 -19.53 -14.56
C ASN A 118 -7.55 -19.04 -15.98
N PRO A 119 -6.66 -18.34 -16.71
CA PRO A 119 -6.97 -17.77 -18.00
C PRO A 119 -7.21 -18.80 -19.11
N TYR A 120 -6.78 -20.06 -18.93
CA TYR A 120 -6.92 -21.12 -19.93
C TYR A 120 -8.20 -21.93 -19.78
N THR A 121 -8.69 -22.09 -18.55
CA THR A 121 -9.91 -22.87 -18.27
C THR A 121 -11.12 -22.00 -17.94
N GLY A 122 -10.90 -20.73 -17.56
CA GLY A 122 -11.94 -19.84 -17.05
C GLY A 122 -12.45 -20.19 -15.66
N GLN A 123 -11.79 -21.13 -14.98
CA GLN A 123 -12.13 -21.54 -13.63
C GLN A 123 -11.71 -20.47 -12.63
N VAL A 124 -12.63 -20.10 -11.74
CA VAL A 124 -12.36 -19.23 -10.60
C VAL A 124 -11.68 -20.06 -9.52
N GLN A 125 -10.43 -19.71 -9.19
CA GLN A 125 -9.68 -20.36 -8.13
C GLN A 125 -10.06 -19.83 -6.76
N GLN A 126 -10.12 -18.50 -6.62
CA GLN A 126 -10.45 -17.87 -5.35
C GLN A 126 -11.14 -16.52 -5.55
N VAL A 127 -12.08 -16.22 -4.65
CA VAL A 127 -12.67 -14.89 -4.48
C VAL A 127 -12.23 -14.37 -3.11
N GLU A 128 -11.46 -13.28 -3.10
CA GLU A 128 -10.90 -12.70 -1.89
C GLU A 128 -11.59 -11.39 -1.53
N ASN A 129 -11.84 -11.20 -0.24
CA ASN A 129 -12.20 -9.89 0.30
C ASN A 129 -10.94 -9.05 0.58
N SER A 130 -10.53 -8.24 -0.39
CA SER A 130 -9.31 -7.45 -0.29
C SER A 130 -9.42 -6.32 0.73
N LYS A 131 -10.63 -5.95 1.16
CA LYS A 131 -10.83 -4.99 2.26
C LYS A 131 -10.17 -5.44 3.57
N THR A 132 -10.15 -6.74 3.85
CA THR A 132 -9.58 -7.30 5.09
C THR A 132 -8.19 -7.91 4.87
N GLU A 133 -7.63 -7.77 3.67
CA GLU A 133 -6.36 -8.41 3.31
C GLU A 133 -5.19 -7.64 3.92
N PHE A 134 -4.20 -8.37 4.43
CA PHE A 134 -3.09 -7.82 5.20
C PHE A 134 -2.33 -6.71 4.46
N PHE A 135 -1.89 -6.94 3.23
CA PHE A 135 -1.15 -5.94 2.45
C PHE A 135 -2.03 -4.74 2.08
N GLN A 136 -3.34 -4.94 1.93
CA GLN A 136 -4.28 -3.84 1.76
C GLN A 136 -4.41 -3.00 3.03
N LEU A 137 -4.45 -3.63 4.21
CA LEU A 137 -4.46 -2.93 5.49
C LEU A 137 -3.16 -2.16 5.71
N VAL A 138 -2.02 -2.76 5.40
CA VAL A 138 -0.70 -2.11 5.44
C VAL A 138 -0.67 -0.88 4.52
N LEU A 139 -1.18 -1.00 3.29
CA LEU A 139 -1.29 0.13 2.37
C LEU A 139 -2.18 1.25 2.91
N GLN A 140 -3.33 0.90 3.50
CA GLN A 140 -4.27 1.90 4.03
C GLN A 140 -3.78 2.54 5.32
N LEU A 141 -2.99 1.81 6.11
CA LEU A 141 -2.26 2.36 7.24
C LEU A 141 -1.18 3.34 6.75
N HIS A 142 -0.46 3.00 5.68
CA HIS A 142 0.56 3.86 5.06
C HIS A 142 -0.03 5.13 4.43
N LEU A 143 -1.09 5.03 3.65
CA LEU A 143 -1.62 6.18 2.92
C LEU A 143 -2.53 7.06 3.79
N ASN A 144 -3.30 6.44 4.67
CA ASN A 144 -4.43 7.08 5.34
C ASN A 144 -4.51 6.79 6.85
N LEU A 145 -3.53 6.12 7.46
CA LEU A 145 -3.60 5.67 8.86
C LEU A 145 -4.89 4.89 9.21
N LEU A 146 -5.49 4.21 8.23
CA LEU A 146 -6.80 3.56 8.33
C LEU A 146 -7.98 4.50 8.65
N LEU A 147 -7.81 5.82 8.58
CA LEU A 147 -8.86 6.82 8.85
C LEU A 147 -9.74 7.14 7.63
N GLY A 148 -9.47 6.50 6.49
CA GLY A 148 -10.13 6.80 5.22
C GLY A 148 -9.48 7.99 4.50
N LYS A 149 -9.81 8.16 3.21
CA LYS A 149 -9.12 9.12 2.33
C LYS A 149 -9.30 10.58 2.78
N GLN A 150 -10.52 10.98 3.17
CA GLN A 150 -10.80 12.38 3.52
C GLN A 150 -10.01 12.88 4.73
N TYR A 151 -9.80 12.04 5.75
CA TYR A 151 -9.17 12.44 7.01
C TYR A 151 -7.72 11.99 7.11
N GLY A 152 -7.45 10.73 6.72
CA GLY A 152 -6.13 10.13 6.80
C GLY A 152 -5.11 10.77 5.87
N HIS A 153 -5.48 10.98 4.61
CA HIS A 153 -4.57 11.52 3.62
C HIS A 153 -4.05 12.91 3.99
N PRO A 154 -4.89 13.89 4.41
CA PRO A 154 -4.37 15.18 4.89
C PRO A 154 -3.46 15.06 6.11
N ILE A 155 -3.78 14.18 7.09
CA ILE A 155 -2.95 13.98 8.27
C ILE A 155 -1.56 13.49 7.87
N VAL A 156 -1.49 12.48 7.00
CA VAL A 156 -0.24 11.93 6.47
C VAL A 156 0.54 12.99 5.70
N ALA A 157 -0.13 13.73 4.81
CA ALA A 157 0.50 14.77 4.00
C ALA A 157 1.10 15.89 4.86
N TRP A 158 0.33 16.44 5.80
CA TRP A 158 0.80 17.50 6.69
C TRP A 158 1.87 17.02 7.67
N SER A 159 1.73 15.81 8.22
CA SER A 159 2.75 15.24 9.11
C SER A 159 4.08 15.10 8.39
N THR A 160 4.06 14.62 7.15
CA THR A 160 5.28 14.46 6.33
C THR A 160 5.88 15.82 5.98
N ALA A 161 5.06 16.80 5.58
CA ALA A 161 5.53 18.15 5.25
C ALA A 161 6.18 18.86 6.46
N ILE A 162 5.51 18.81 7.62
CA ILE A 162 6.04 19.39 8.87
C ILE A 162 7.33 18.66 9.28
N PHE A 163 7.37 17.32 9.17
CA PHE A 163 8.57 16.55 9.48
C PHE A 163 9.76 16.97 8.62
N VAL A 164 9.57 17.18 7.31
CA VAL A 164 10.62 17.68 6.41
C VAL A 164 11.10 19.07 6.84
N LEU A 165 10.18 19.99 7.16
CA LEU A 165 10.56 21.33 7.66
C LEU A 165 11.37 21.24 8.97
N ILE A 166 10.98 20.33 9.87
CA ILE A 166 11.67 20.10 11.13
C ILE A 166 13.04 19.50 10.89
N LEU A 167 13.18 18.52 10.00
CA LEU A 167 14.47 17.95 9.62
C LEU A 167 15.42 19.04 9.07
N LEU A 168 14.95 19.88 8.15
CA LEU A 168 15.74 21.00 7.62
C LEU A 168 16.12 21.99 8.73
N SER A 169 15.17 22.33 9.61
CA SER A 169 15.45 23.21 10.77
C SER A 169 16.47 22.59 11.73
N GLY A 170 16.42 21.27 11.92
CA GLY A 170 17.33 20.52 12.78
C GLY A 170 18.75 20.51 12.23
N ILE A 171 18.91 20.33 10.92
CA ILE A 171 20.22 20.43 10.25
C ILE A 171 20.80 21.83 10.44
N VAL A 172 20.01 22.88 10.24
CA VAL A 172 20.47 24.28 10.43
C VAL A 172 20.82 24.57 11.88
N LEU A 173 20.02 24.08 12.85
CA LEU A 173 20.27 24.27 14.29
C LEU A 173 21.48 23.47 14.78
N TRP A 174 21.71 22.28 14.24
CA TRP A 174 22.83 21.40 14.57
C TRP A 174 24.12 21.77 13.82
N TRP A 175 24.04 22.63 12.80
CA TRP A 175 25.20 23.03 12.01
C TRP A 175 26.24 23.75 12.89
N PRO A 176 27.48 23.24 12.98
CA PRO A 176 28.49 23.81 13.87
C PRO A 176 28.91 25.20 13.37
N LYS A 177 28.55 26.25 14.12
CA LYS A 177 28.88 27.65 13.77
C LYS A 177 30.36 28.00 13.91
N ASN A 178 31.14 27.22 14.65
CA ASN A 178 32.56 27.50 14.92
C ASN A 178 33.39 26.25 14.61
N GLY A 179 33.96 26.16 13.39
CA GLY A 179 35.19 25.47 12.99
C GLY A 179 35.71 24.23 13.76
N ARG A 180 34.86 23.40 14.35
CA ARG A 180 35.24 22.11 14.96
C ARG A 180 34.41 21.00 14.36
N ALA A 181 34.55 20.83 13.05
CA ALA A 181 34.43 19.55 12.39
C ALA A 181 35.57 18.60 12.83
N ARG A 182 35.84 18.46 14.14
CA ARG A 182 36.92 17.61 14.68
C ARG A 182 36.43 16.23 15.13
N ILE A 183 35.28 15.81 14.62
CA ILE A 183 34.70 14.48 14.91
C ILE A 183 34.60 13.62 13.63
N LEU A 184 34.62 14.21 12.42
CA LEU A 184 34.67 13.45 11.17
C LEU A 184 36.08 12.96 10.78
N SER A 185 37.14 13.45 11.43
CA SER A 185 38.52 12.95 11.21
C SER A 185 38.91 11.78 12.11
N ALA A 186 38.02 11.28 12.98
CA ALA A 186 38.32 10.18 13.91
C ALA A 186 37.64 8.85 13.56
N VAL A 187 36.85 8.81 12.48
CA VAL A 187 36.15 7.60 12.01
C VAL A 187 36.70 7.09 10.67
N PHE A 188 37.52 7.89 9.97
CA PHE A 188 38.23 7.51 8.75
C PHE A 188 39.73 7.84 8.82
N GLY A 189 40.33 7.68 10.00
CA GLY A 189 41.77 7.74 10.23
C GLY A 189 42.27 6.40 10.75
#